data_AF-A0A419YA07-F1
#
_entry.id   AF-A0A419YA07-F1
#
_cell.length_a   1.000
_cell.length_b   1.000
_cell.length_c   1.000
_cell.angle_alpha   90.00
_cell.angle_beta   90.00
_cell.angle_gamma   90.00
#
_symmetry.space_group_name_H-M   'P 1'
#
loop_
_entity.id
_entity.type
_entity.pdbx_description
1 polymer ?
#
loop_
_entity_poly.entity_id
_entity_poly.type
_entity_poly.pdbx_seq_one_letter_code
_entity_poly.pdbx_strand_id
1 'polypeptide(L)'
;MPQVGMAGQAGPVHNRRPCPCCGHLVFDVEDGWPGSYVICPVCHWEDDRVQFRWPFWPAGANRFSLVEAQQNFRAYGACDQRERRFVRPPADDEPLDPAWRPIDLATDSFEDWTAVPRPWPADASVLCWWLPSFWGRPEDPDPVVEQQVTIDVGPVGSEEDLHEILKQKLQFPSFYGMNWSAFRDAITGLVDMPCELHFIRWAELERRAPQAAAALRHHLTRYSAATAGFVVDYG
;
A
#
# COMPACT_ATOMS: atom_id res chain seq x y z
N MET A 1 -55.19 -11.37 15.02
CA MET A 1 -54.06 -12.02 14.31
C MET A 1 -54.05 -11.55 12.87
N PRO A 2 -52.87 -11.34 12.28
CA PRO A 2 -52.63 -10.30 11.27
C PRO A 2 -52.58 -10.86 9.84
N GLN A 3 -52.80 -10.00 8.85
CA GLN A 3 -52.10 -10.12 7.58
C GLN A 3 -51.52 -8.76 7.20
N VAL A 4 -50.21 -8.67 7.45
CA VAL A 4 -49.28 -7.69 6.91
C VAL A 4 -49.08 -8.04 5.44
N GLY A 5 -49.11 -7.04 4.55
CA GLY A 5 -48.86 -7.25 3.13
C GLY A 5 -48.75 -5.93 2.39
N MET A 6 -47.65 -5.20 2.61
CA MET A 6 -47.16 -4.20 1.67
C MET A 6 -45.67 -4.45 1.48
N ALA A 7 -45.35 -5.33 0.52
CA ALA A 7 -43.99 -5.48 0.02
C ALA A 7 -43.60 -4.19 -0.69
N GLY A 8 -42.60 -3.49 -0.16
CA GLY A 8 -41.90 -2.44 -0.88
C GLY A 8 -41.21 -3.04 -2.09
N GLN A 9 -41.57 -2.58 -3.29
CA GLN A 9 -40.92 -2.97 -4.53
C GLN A 9 -39.51 -2.38 -4.56
N ALA A 10 -38.49 -3.24 -4.53
CA ALA A 10 -37.13 -2.85 -4.86
C ALA A 10 -37.06 -2.59 -6.37
N GLY A 11 -36.52 -1.41 -6.77
CA GLY A 11 -36.25 -1.11 -8.17
C GLY A 11 -35.26 -2.11 -8.81
N PRO A 12 -35.10 -2.09 -10.15
CA PRO A 12 -34.25 -3.05 -10.84
C PRO A 12 -32.81 -2.96 -10.30
N VAL A 13 -32.32 -4.07 -9.77
CA VAL A 13 -30.93 -4.22 -9.35
C VAL A 13 -30.07 -4.07 -10.60
N HIS A 14 -29.22 -3.05 -10.66
CA HIS A 14 -28.25 -2.91 -11.74
C HIS A 14 -27.32 -4.14 -11.73
N ASN A 15 -27.46 -5.02 -12.72
CA ASN A 15 -26.69 -6.28 -12.83
C ASN A 15 -25.29 -6.08 -13.40
N ARG A 16 -24.89 -4.82 -13.64
CA ARG A 16 -23.59 -4.45 -14.18
C ARG A 16 -22.66 -3.91 -13.11
N ARG A 17 -21.37 -4.11 -13.34
CA ARG A 17 -20.26 -3.71 -12.47
C ARG A 17 -19.27 -2.84 -13.22
N PRO A 18 -18.60 -1.91 -12.52
CA PRO A 18 -17.69 -0.98 -13.16
C PRO A 18 -16.42 -1.69 -13.62
N CYS A 19 -15.91 -1.26 -14.77
CA CYS A 19 -14.54 -1.54 -15.15
C CYS A 19 -13.57 -0.87 -14.17
N PRO A 20 -12.57 -1.58 -13.60
CA PRO A 20 -11.63 -0.98 -12.66
C PRO A 20 -10.76 0.12 -13.29
N CYS A 21 -10.58 0.09 -14.62
CA CYS A 21 -9.78 1.08 -15.34
C CYS A 21 -10.56 2.38 -15.64
N CYS A 22 -11.80 2.27 -16.14
CA CYS A 22 -12.55 3.44 -16.62
C CYS A 22 -13.81 3.80 -15.83
N GLY A 23 -14.26 2.94 -14.93
CA GLY A 23 -15.42 3.18 -14.05
C GLY A 23 -16.79 2.97 -14.68
N HIS A 24 -16.90 2.75 -15.99
CA HIS A 24 -18.20 2.50 -16.64
C HIS A 24 -18.76 1.13 -16.28
N LEU A 25 -20.07 1.06 -16.05
CA LEU A 25 -20.81 -0.17 -15.79
C LEU A 25 -20.93 -1.02 -17.06
N VAL A 26 -20.01 -1.97 -17.25
CA VAL A 26 -19.90 -2.76 -18.50
C VAL A 26 -19.82 -4.27 -18.28
N PHE A 27 -19.55 -4.72 -17.06
CA PHE A 27 -19.37 -6.15 -16.76
C PHE A 27 -20.61 -6.72 -16.10
N ASP A 28 -21.12 -7.84 -16.56
CA ASP A 28 -22.24 -8.51 -15.91
C ASP A 28 -21.74 -9.29 -14.68
N VAL A 29 -22.48 -9.22 -13.57
CA VAL A 29 -22.10 -9.90 -12.31
C VAL A 29 -21.98 -11.42 -12.51
N GLU A 30 -22.80 -11.98 -13.39
CA GLU A 30 -22.88 -13.42 -13.66
C GLU A 30 -21.62 -13.98 -14.33
N ASP A 31 -20.80 -13.12 -14.96
CA ASP A 31 -19.53 -13.52 -15.58
C ASP A 31 -18.41 -13.75 -14.56
N GLY A 32 -18.67 -13.53 -13.26
CA GLY A 32 -17.70 -13.77 -12.19
C GLY A 32 -16.86 -12.55 -11.83
N TRP A 33 -17.39 -11.34 -12.04
CA TRP A 33 -16.72 -10.10 -11.65
C TRP A 33 -16.50 -9.99 -10.12
N PRO A 34 -15.37 -9.45 -9.64
CA PRO A 34 -14.17 -9.10 -10.41
C PRO A 34 -13.28 -10.32 -10.70
N GLY A 35 -12.68 -10.34 -11.89
CA GLY A 35 -11.85 -11.45 -12.37
C GLY A 35 -12.48 -12.31 -13.45
N SER A 36 -13.44 -11.78 -14.21
CA SER A 36 -14.12 -12.52 -15.28
C SER A 36 -13.29 -12.72 -16.55
N TYR A 37 -12.17 -11.99 -16.68
CA TYR A 37 -11.38 -11.86 -17.92
C TYR A 37 -12.16 -11.28 -19.11
N VAL A 38 -13.33 -10.68 -18.87
CA VAL A 38 -14.07 -9.97 -19.92
C VAL A 38 -13.33 -8.67 -20.24
N ILE A 39 -13.24 -8.32 -21.52
CA ILE A 39 -12.59 -7.09 -21.99
C ILE A 39 -13.61 -5.95 -22.01
N CYS A 40 -13.30 -4.85 -21.31
CA CYS A 40 -14.11 -3.65 -21.30
C CYS A 40 -14.17 -3.01 -22.71
N PRO A 41 -15.35 -2.81 -23.31
CA PRO A 41 -15.45 -2.22 -24.65
C PRO A 41 -15.10 -0.72 -24.69
N VAL A 42 -15.09 -0.04 -23.53
CA VAL A 42 -14.85 1.40 -23.42
C VAL A 42 -13.36 1.74 -23.33
N CYS A 43 -12.58 0.94 -22.61
CA CYS A 43 -11.16 1.22 -22.40
C CYS A 43 -10.24 0.06 -22.80
N HIS A 44 -10.78 -1.10 -23.17
CA HIS A 44 -10.07 -2.31 -23.54
C HIS A 44 -9.22 -2.96 -22.42
N TRP A 45 -9.55 -2.69 -21.16
CA TRP A 45 -8.99 -3.41 -20.01
C TRP A 45 -9.64 -4.78 -19.86
N GLU A 46 -8.84 -5.83 -19.67
CA GLU A 46 -9.29 -7.19 -19.35
C GLU A 46 -9.47 -7.35 -17.84
N ASP A 47 -10.63 -7.86 -17.41
CA ASP A 47 -11.01 -7.97 -15.99
C ASP A 47 -10.18 -9.02 -15.22
N ASP A 48 -9.00 -8.61 -14.73
CA ASP A 48 -8.02 -9.47 -14.05
C ASP A 48 -8.01 -9.30 -12.52
N ARG A 49 -8.43 -10.35 -11.80
CA ARG A 49 -8.46 -10.40 -10.33
C ARG A 49 -7.08 -10.18 -9.69
N VAL A 50 -6.00 -10.58 -10.36
CA VAL A 50 -4.62 -10.37 -9.89
C VAL A 50 -4.31 -8.88 -9.84
N GLN A 51 -4.69 -8.15 -10.88
CA GLN A 51 -4.44 -6.71 -10.98
C GLN A 51 -5.44 -5.87 -10.17
N PHE A 52 -6.56 -6.44 -9.70
CA PHE A 52 -7.34 -5.86 -8.60
C PHE A 52 -6.60 -5.89 -7.27
N ARG A 53 -5.95 -7.03 -6.95
CA ARG A 53 -5.22 -7.20 -5.69
C ARG A 53 -3.90 -6.41 -5.67
N TRP A 54 -3.20 -6.41 -6.80
CA TRP A 54 -1.90 -5.77 -6.98
C TRP A 54 -1.94 -4.82 -8.18
N PRO A 55 -2.49 -3.60 -8.01
CA PRO A 55 -2.74 -2.70 -9.13
C PRO A 55 -1.47 -2.10 -9.76
N PHE A 56 -0.32 -2.27 -9.12
CA PHE A 56 1.00 -1.91 -9.65
C PHE A 56 1.70 -3.06 -10.37
N TRP A 57 1.14 -4.28 -10.33
CA TRP A 57 1.74 -5.45 -10.94
C TRP A 57 1.83 -5.25 -12.46
N PRO A 58 3.05 -5.18 -13.03
CA PRO A 58 3.27 -4.84 -14.44
C PRO A 58 3.15 -6.08 -15.35
N ALA A 59 2.47 -7.11 -14.86
CA ALA A 59 2.20 -8.36 -15.54
C ALA A 59 0.76 -8.80 -15.22
N GLY A 60 0.31 -9.92 -15.77
CA GLY A 60 -1.08 -10.38 -15.66
C GLY A 60 -1.72 -10.53 -17.02
N ALA A 61 -3.04 -10.41 -17.08
CA ALA A 61 -3.77 -10.46 -18.35
C ALA A 61 -3.50 -9.20 -19.20
N ASN A 62 -3.28 -8.05 -18.55
CA ASN A 62 -3.02 -6.78 -19.22
C ASN A 62 -1.52 -6.49 -19.36
N ARG A 63 -1.17 -5.76 -20.43
CA ARG A 63 0.21 -5.32 -20.70
C ARG A 63 0.74 -4.27 -19.73
N PHE A 64 -0.15 -3.44 -19.19
CA PHE A 64 0.16 -2.38 -18.22
C PHE A 64 -0.46 -2.73 -16.88
N SER A 65 0.11 -2.15 -15.81
CA SER A 65 -0.52 -2.20 -14.49
C SER A 65 -1.85 -1.44 -14.50
N LEU A 66 -2.72 -1.71 -13.53
CA LEU A 66 -4.02 -1.05 -13.43
C LEU A 66 -3.88 0.46 -13.18
N VAL A 67 -2.88 0.87 -12.38
CA VAL A 67 -2.57 2.28 -12.14
C VAL A 67 -2.18 3.00 -13.44
N GLU A 68 -1.29 2.39 -14.23
CA GLU A 68 -0.89 2.94 -15.52
C GLU A 68 -2.07 2.97 -16.51
N ALA A 69 -2.90 1.92 -16.54
CA ALA A 69 -4.07 1.85 -17.40
C ALA A 69 -5.10 2.95 -17.09
N GLN A 70 -5.34 3.27 -15.81
CA GLN A 70 -6.20 4.40 -15.43
C GLN A 70 -5.64 5.75 -15.91
N GLN A 71 -4.32 5.94 -15.82
CA GLN A 71 -3.66 7.15 -16.32
C GLN A 71 -3.77 7.25 -17.85
N ASN A 72 -3.54 6.13 -18.53
CA ASN A 72 -3.66 5.99 -19.98
C ASN A 72 -5.08 6.29 -20.47
N PHE A 73 -6.10 5.75 -19.80
CA PHE A 73 -7.49 6.01 -20.15
C PHE A 73 -7.84 7.49 -20.00
N ARG A 74 -7.40 8.13 -18.91
CA ARG A 74 -7.56 9.58 -18.71
C ARG A 74 -6.86 10.41 -19.78
N ALA A 75 -5.69 9.95 -20.26
CA ALA A 75 -4.90 10.68 -21.25
C ALA A 75 -5.43 10.55 -22.68
N TYR A 76 -5.91 9.36 -23.09
CA TYR A 76 -6.26 9.10 -24.49
C TYR A 76 -7.40 8.10 -24.73
N GLY A 77 -8.17 7.74 -23.69
CA GLY A 77 -9.41 6.96 -23.79
C GLY A 77 -9.23 5.45 -23.96
N ALA A 78 -8.05 4.89 -23.67
CA ALA A 78 -7.81 3.43 -23.66
C ALA A 78 -6.78 3.04 -22.59
N CYS A 79 -6.77 1.78 -22.18
CA CYS A 79 -5.80 1.24 -21.22
C CYS A 79 -4.36 1.16 -21.80
N ASP A 80 -4.23 1.02 -23.12
CA ASP A 80 -2.99 0.99 -23.91
C ASP A 80 -3.21 1.79 -25.21
N GLN A 81 -2.22 2.59 -25.63
CA GLN A 81 -2.24 3.31 -26.89
C GLN A 81 -2.52 2.40 -28.09
N ARG A 82 -2.02 1.15 -28.07
CA ARG A 82 -2.20 0.18 -29.15
C ARG A 82 -3.63 -0.34 -29.26
N GLU A 83 -4.34 -0.37 -28.14
CA GLU A 83 -5.70 -0.90 -28.02
C GLU A 83 -6.77 0.15 -28.36
N ARG A 84 -6.38 1.41 -28.59
CA ARG A 84 -7.28 2.51 -29.01
C ARG A 84 -8.11 2.19 -30.26
N ARG A 85 -7.67 1.25 -31.09
CA ARG A 85 -8.40 0.82 -32.28
C ARG A 85 -9.60 -0.09 -31.98
N PHE A 86 -9.71 -0.59 -30.75
CA PHE A 86 -10.76 -1.51 -30.32
C PHE A 86 -11.73 -0.89 -29.30
N VAL A 87 -11.47 0.34 -28.83
CA VAL A 87 -12.38 1.03 -27.91
C VAL A 87 -13.54 1.70 -28.63
N ARG A 88 -14.65 1.89 -27.92
CA ARG A 88 -15.77 2.74 -28.33
C ARG A 88 -16.19 3.70 -27.20
N PRO A 89 -16.92 4.78 -27.50
CA PRO A 89 -17.59 5.55 -26.46
C PRO A 89 -18.53 4.66 -25.62
N PRO A 90 -18.74 4.99 -24.34
CA PRO A 90 -19.76 4.33 -23.52
C PRO A 90 -21.15 4.56 -24.11
N ALA A 91 -22.02 3.56 -23.99
CA ALA A 91 -23.44 3.69 -24.34
C ALA A 91 -24.22 4.41 -23.22
N ASP A 92 -25.44 4.86 -23.52
CA ASP A 92 -26.29 5.58 -22.55
C ASP A 92 -26.61 4.74 -21.30
N ASP A 93 -26.60 3.41 -21.42
CA ASP A 93 -26.83 2.44 -20.34
C ASP A 93 -25.54 1.93 -19.68
N GLU A 94 -24.39 2.52 -20.01
CA GLU A 94 -23.09 2.24 -19.41
C GLU A 94 -22.53 3.47 -18.67
N PRO A 95 -23.29 4.07 -17.71
CA PRO A 95 -22.80 5.22 -16.98
C PRO A 95 -21.60 4.85 -16.10
N LEU A 96 -20.88 5.85 -15.62
CA LEU A 96 -19.92 5.65 -14.53
C LEU A 96 -20.64 5.18 -13.27
N ASP A 97 -20.06 4.21 -12.58
CA ASP A 97 -20.50 3.85 -11.24
C ASP A 97 -20.27 5.04 -10.30
N PRO A 98 -21.29 5.50 -9.54
CA PRO A 98 -21.19 6.69 -8.70
C PRO A 98 -20.25 6.50 -7.50
N ALA A 99 -19.97 5.27 -7.08
CA ALA A 99 -19.00 4.96 -6.04
C ALA A 99 -17.59 4.81 -6.60
N TRP A 100 -17.43 4.46 -7.88
CA TRP A 100 -16.13 4.24 -8.47
C TRP A 100 -15.30 5.53 -8.49
N ARG A 101 -14.05 5.38 -8.10
CA ARG A 101 -13.02 6.41 -8.23
C ARG A 101 -11.70 5.79 -8.69
N PRO A 102 -10.87 6.55 -9.41
CA PRO A 102 -9.50 6.13 -9.69
C PRO A 102 -8.70 5.90 -8.41
N ILE A 103 -7.64 5.12 -8.53
CA ILE A 103 -6.73 4.82 -7.43
C ILE A 103 -6.07 6.13 -6.98
N ASP A 104 -6.13 6.37 -5.68
CA ASP A 104 -5.44 7.47 -5.01
C ASP A 104 -4.28 6.90 -4.19
N LEU A 105 -3.07 7.10 -4.68
CA LEU A 105 -1.84 6.60 -4.08
C LEU A 105 -1.55 7.20 -2.69
N ALA A 106 -2.23 8.29 -2.31
CA ALA A 106 -2.09 8.90 -0.98
C ALA A 106 -3.01 8.25 0.06
N THR A 107 -4.09 7.58 -0.35
CA THR A 107 -5.10 7.05 0.58
C THR A 107 -5.36 5.56 0.43
N ASP A 108 -5.06 4.98 -0.73
CA ASP A 108 -5.30 3.57 -1.02
C ASP A 108 -4.04 2.75 -0.73
N SER A 109 -4.14 1.88 0.29
CA SER A 109 -3.12 0.91 0.62
C SER A 109 -3.41 -0.42 -0.09
N PHE A 110 -2.45 -0.92 -0.86
CA PHE A 110 -2.55 -2.23 -1.51
C PHE A 110 -1.53 -3.19 -0.90
N GLU A 111 -1.82 -4.49 -1.00
CA GLU A 111 -0.87 -5.51 -0.58
C GLU A 111 0.40 -5.46 -1.44
N ASP A 112 1.55 -5.73 -0.82
CA ASP A 112 2.81 -5.88 -1.54
C ASP A 112 2.86 -7.31 -2.13
N TRP A 113 2.97 -7.42 -3.46
CA TRP A 113 3.05 -8.70 -4.14
C TRP A 113 4.38 -9.43 -3.91
N THR A 114 5.40 -8.75 -3.36
CA THR A 114 6.69 -9.34 -2.99
C THR A 114 6.68 -9.93 -1.58
N ALA A 115 5.69 -9.57 -0.76
CA ALA A 115 5.48 -10.14 0.56
C ALA A 115 4.85 -11.55 0.49
N VAL A 116 4.82 -12.25 1.62
CA VAL A 116 4.08 -13.52 1.72
C VAL A 116 2.60 -13.23 1.47
N PRO A 117 1.99 -13.79 0.40
CA PRO A 117 0.63 -13.41 0.03
C PRO A 117 -0.38 -13.94 1.05
N ARG A 118 -1.30 -13.07 1.47
CA ARG A 118 -2.50 -13.48 2.23
C ARG A 118 -3.34 -14.49 1.42
N PRO A 119 -4.17 -15.33 2.07
CA PRO A 119 -5.16 -16.13 1.35
C PRO A 119 -6.05 -15.23 0.48
N TRP A 120 -6.45 -15.74 -0.70
CA TRP A 120 -7.42 -15.03 -1.53
C TRP A 120 -8.76 -14.88 -0.79
N PRO A 121 -9.42 -13.71 -0.86
CA PRO A 121 -10.73 -13.55 -0.26
C PRO A 121 -11.77 -14.47 -0.91
N ALA A 122 -12.71 -14.96 -0.11
CA ALA A 122 -13.85 -15.72 -0.63
C ALA A 122 -14.76 -14.84 -1.51
N ASP A 123 -15.00 -13.60 -1.06
CA ASP A 123 -15.69 -12.57 -1.83
C ASP A 123 -14.67 -11.67 -2.53
N ALA A 124 -14.57 -11.73 -3.86
CA ALA A 124 -13.61 -10.94 -4.62
C ALA A 124 -13.93 -9.44 -4.64
N SER A 125 -15.17 -9.03 -4.31
CA SER A 125 -15.58 -7.62 -4.30
C SER A 125 -14.81 -6.78 -3.28
N VAL A 126 -14.27 -7.40 -2.23
CA VAL A 126 -13.40 -6.75 -1.23
C VAL A 126 -12.09 -6.24 -1.82
N LEU A 127 -11.71 -6.63 -3.05
CA LEU A 127 -10.55 -6.07 -3.73
C LEU A 127 -10.83 -4.72 -4.40
N CYS A 128 -12.09 -4.26 -4.43
CA CYS A 128 -12.47 -2.99 -5.04
C CYS A 128 -12.16 -1.83 -4.09
N TRP A 129 -11.11 -1.06 -4.36
CA TRP A 129 -10.60 0.02 -3.49
C TRP A 129 -11.56 1.19 -3.27
N TRP A 130 -12.54 1.35 -4.15
CA TRP A 130 -13.57 2.37 -4.02
C TRP A 130 -14.73 1.96 -3.10
N LEU A 131 -14.80 0.69 -2.67
CA LEU A 131 -15.84 0.21 -1.77
C LEU A 131 -15.42 0.32 -0.29
N PRO A 132 -16.37 0.57 0.63
CA PRO A 132 -16.08 0.58 2.07
C PRO A 132 -15.51 -0.72 2.62
N SER A 133 -15.77 -1.84 1.95
CA SER A 133 -15.30 -3.19 2.29
C SER A 133 -13.88 -3.49 1.80
N PHE A 134 -13.14 -2.49 1.30
CA PHE A 134 -11.84 -2.71 0.68
C PHE A 134 -10.83 -3.36 1.64
N TRP A 135 -10.37 -4.54 1.23
CA TRP A 135 -9.37 -5.41 1.87
C TRP A 135 -8.01 -4.74 2.11
N GLY A 136 -7.71 -3.67 1.37
CA GLY A 136 -6.47 -2.93 1.49
C GLY A 136 -6.34 -2.06 2.75
N ARG A 137 -7.38 -1.97 3.58
CA ARG A 137 -7.20 -1.53 4.97
C ARG A 137 -6.51 -2.64 5.75
N PRO A 138 -5.38 -2.38 6.42
CA PRO A 138 -4.98 -3.29 7.48
C PRO A 138 -6.08 -3.27 8.55
N GLU A 139 -6.79 -4.38 8.71
CA GLU A 139 -7.09 -4.91 10.05
C GLU A 139 -5.92 -5.81 10.53
N ASP A 140 -4.73 -5.59 9.99
CA ASP A 140 -3.57 -5.79 10.84
C ASP A 140 -3.70 -4.71 11.94
N PRO A 141 -3.51 -5.01 13.24
CA PRO A 141 -3.26 -3.93 14.19
C PRO A 141 -2.22 -3.02 13.53
N ASP A 142 -2.39 -1.69 13.61
CA ASP A 142 -1.34 -0.73 13.22
C ASP A 142 -0.01 -1.40 13.51
N PRO A 143 0.92 -1.52 12.54
CA PRO A 143 2.19 -2.19 12.79
C PRO A 143 2.61 -1.67 14.14
N VAL A 144 2.72 -2.56 15.12
CA VAL A 144 3.06 -2.16 16.47
C VAL A 144 4.48 -1.68 16.28
N VAL A 145 4.63 -0.40 15.92
CA VAL A 145 5.82 0.37 16.18
C VAL A 145 5.86 0.18 17.67
N GLU A 146 6.72 -0.74 18.12
CA GLU A 146 6.96 -0.92 19.53
C GLU A 146 7.23 0.50 20.00
N GLN A 147 6.27 1.10 20.73
CA GLN A 147 6.41 2.51 21.13
C GLN A 147 7.70 2.69 21.92
N GLN A 148 8.29 1.57 22.36
CA GLN A 148 9.58 1.42 22.96
C GLN A 148 10.42 0.34 22.26
N VAL A 149 11.49 0.72 21.56
CA VAL A 149 12.48 -0.21 21.00
C VAL A 149 13.73 -0.23 21.87
N THR A 150 14.21 -1.42 22.24
CA THR A 150 15.49 -1.60 22.94
C THR A 150 16.58 -2.15 22.01
N ILE A 151 17.71 -1.46 21.93
CA ILE A 151 18.86 -1.86 21.12
C ILE A 151 20.05 -2.15 22.02
N ASP A 152 20.52 -3.41 21.98
CA ASP A 152 21.70 -3.84 22.68
C ASP A 152 22.97 -3.56 21.86
N VAL A 153 23.72 -2.53 22.25
CA VAL A 153 24.94 -2.11 21.54
C VAL A 153 26.23 -2.69 22.12
N GLY A 154 26.13 -3.56 23.14
CA GLY A 154 27.31 -4.22 23.71
C GLY A 154 28.13 -5.11 22.76
N PRO A 155 27.57 -5.79 21.73
CA PRO A 155 28.37 -6.59 20.81
C PRO A 155 29.00 -5.76 19.69
N VAL A 156 28.62 -4.49 19.52
CA VAL A 156 29.09 -3.63 18.42
C VAL A 156 30.60 -3.39 18.56
N GLY A 157 31.36 -3.82 17.55
CA GLY A 157 32.80 -3.63 17.46
C GLY A 157 33.23 -2.56 16.46
N SER A 158 32.36 -2.21 15.51
CA SER A 158 32.64 -1.26 14.43
C SER A 158 31.43 -0.36 14.10
N GLU A 159 31.64 0.68 13.28
CA GLU A 159 30.55 1.50 12.74
C GLU A 159 29.63 0.70 11.81
N GLU A 160 30.18 -0.27 11.07
CA GLU A 160 29.41 -1.16 10.20
C GLU A 160 28.44 -2.02 11.03
N ASP A 161 28.94 -2.67 12.09
CA ASP A 161 28.12 -3.46 13.02
C ASP A 161 26.99 -2.61 13.63
N LEU A 162 27.27 -1.33 13.91
CA LEU A 162 26.29 -0.39 14.43
C LEU A 162 25.20 -0.11 13.41
N HIS A 163 25.55 0.13 12.15
CA HIS A 163 24.56 0.35 11.10
C HIS A 163 23.74 -0.91 10.81
N GLU A 164 24.33 -2.10 10.90
CA GLU A 164 23.61 -3.38 10.77
C GLU A 164 22.55 -3.56 11.86
N ILE A 165 22.92 -3.37 13.13
CA ILE A 165 21.98 -3.52 14.24
C ILE A 165 20.88 -2.44 14.18
N LEU A 166 21.21 -1.21 13.78
CA LEU A 166 20.23 -0.15 13.58
C LEU A 166 19.27 -0.50 12.43
N LYS A 167 19.78 -0.99 11.29
CA LYS A 167 18.95 -1.43 10.15
C LYS A 167 17.97 -2.51 10.57
N GLN A 168 18.47 -3.52 11.31
CA GLN A 168 17.65 -4.64 11.75
C GLN A 168 16.59 -4.21 12.76
N LYS A 169 16.98 -3.42 13.78
CA LYS A 169 16.11 -3.07 14.91
C LYS A 169 15.10 -1.97 14.58
N LEU A 170 15.47 -1.03 13.71
CA LEU A 170 14.59 0.06 13.25
C LEU A 170 13.96 -0.25 11.89
N GLN A 171 14.12 -1.49 11.40
CA GLN A 171 13.52 -1.99 10.17
C GLN A 171 13.76 -1.09 8.95
N PHE A 172 14.98 -0.56 8.80
CA PHE A 172 15.32 0.29 7.66
C PHE A 172 15.22 -0.48 6.33
N PRO A 173 14.87 0.21 5.22
CA PRO A 173 14.73 -0.43 3.91
C PRO A 173 15.98 -1.20 3.46
N SER A 174 15.80 -2.17 2.56
CA SER A 174 16.89 -2.99 2.03
C SER A 174 18.02 -2.14 1.43
N PHE A 175 17.67 -1.01 0.79
CA PHE A 175 18.58 -0.05 0.16
C PHE A 175 19.26 0.94 1.13
N TYR A 176 19.05 0.81 2.44
CA TYR A 176 19.72 1.63 3.44
C TYR A 176 21.26 1.52 3.32
N GLY A 177 21.92 2.65 3.06
CA GLY A 177 23.32 2.72 2.63
C GLY A 177 24.40 2.57 3.72
N MET A 178 24.05 2.15 4.94
CA MET A 178 24.99 1.84 6.03
C MET A 178 26.00 2.96 6.36
N ASN A 179 25.52 4.21 6.38
CA ASN A 179 26.34 5.37 6.74
C ASN A 179 25.49 6.46 7.39
N TRP A 180 26.13 7.46 7.99
CA TRP A 180 25.44 8.55 8.73
C TRP A 180 24.50 9.41 7.88
N SER A 181 24.77 9.59 6.58
CA SER A 181 23.84 10.29 5.69
C SER A 181 22.57 9.48 5.50
N ALA A 182 22.71 8.19 5.19
CA ALA A 182 21.58 7.27 5.06
C ALA A 182 20.80 7.15 6.37
N PHE A 183 21.48 7.16 7.53
CA PHE A 183 20.83 7.12 8.84
C PHE A 183 19.94 8.34 9.07
N ARG A 184 20.47 9.53 8.78
CA ARG A 184 19.70 10.78 8.88
C ARG A 184 18.46 10.74 7.97
N ASP A 185 18.62 10.32 6.73
CA ASP A 185 17.51 10.26 5.77
C ASP A 185 16.46 9.25 6.22
N ALA A 186 16.91 8.09 6.75
CA ALA A 186 16.03 7.05 7.24
C ALA A 186 15.13 7.52 8.37
N ILE A 187 15.71 8.04 9.46
CA ILE A 187 14.95 8.45 10.65
C ILE A 187 14.07 9.68 10.41
N THR A 188 14.28 10.45 9.35
CA THR A 188 13.51 11.67 9.06
C THR A 188 12.44 11.53 7.97
N GLY A 189 12.40 10.42 7.26
CA GLY A 189 11.39 10.27 6.20
C GLY A 189 11.32 8.93 5.48
N LEU A 190 12.04 7.88 5.91
CA LEU A 190 11.93 6.55 5.28
C LEU A 190 11.33 5.50 6.20
N VAL A 191 11.34 5.71 7.52
CA VAL A 191 10.70 4.80 8.47
C VAL A 191 9.92 5.55 9.53
N ASP A 192 8.90 4.89 10.08
CA ASP A 192 8.22 5.34 11.29
C ASP A 192 9.08 5.03 12.51
N MET A 193 9.61 6.08 13.14
CA MET A 193 10.46 5.94 14.34
C MET A 193 9.61 5.66 15.59
N PRO A 194 10.09 4.80 16.51
CA PRO A 194 9.41 4.56 17.79
C PRO A 194 9.42 5.81 18.69
N CYS A 195 8.42 5.95 19.56
CA CYS A 195 8.33 7.07 20.52
C CYS A 195 9.47 7.03 21.55
N GLU A 196 9.95 5.84 21.91
CA GLU A 196 11.02 5.63 22.86
C GLU A 196 12.09 4.69 22.27
N LEU A 197 13.35 5.11 22.37
CA LEU A 197 14.49 4.33 21.93
C LEU A 197 15.48 4.17 23.09
N HIS A 198 15.68 2.93 23.54
CA HIS A 198 16.54 2.61 24.67
C HIS A 198 17.77 1.86 24.20
N PHE A 199 18.95 2.45 24.36
CA PHE A 199 20.19 1.73 24.14
C PHE A 199 20.68 1.12 25.45
N ILE A 200 21.01 -0.17 25.44
CA ILE A 200 21.61 -0.84 26.60
C ILE A 200 23.08 -1.15 26.33
N ARG A 201 23.90 -1.09 27.40
CA ARG A 201 25.35 -1.29 27.35
C ARG A 201 26.05 -0.23 26.51
N TRP A 202 25.54 1.00 26.53
CA TRP A 202 26.07 2.15 25.81
C TRP A 202 27.53 2.44 26.16
N ALA A 203 27.92 2.26 27.43
CA ALA A 203 29.31 2.42 27.86
C ALA A 203 30.28 1.50 27.10
N GLU A 204 29.85 0.30 26.68
CA GLU A 204 30.68 -0.59 25.85
C GLU A 204 30.83 -0.04 24.43
N LEU A 205 29.77 0.54 23.86
CA LEU A 205 29.82 1.20 22.56
C LEU A 205 30.76 2.41 22.58
N GLU A 206 30.66 3.27 23.59
CA GLU A 206 31.56 4.42 23.75
C GLU A 206 33.02 3.98 23.87
N ARG A 207 33.28 2.85 24.54
CA ARG A 207 34.64 2.31 24.69
C ARG A 207 35.19 1.71 23.40
N ARG A 208 34.35 1.01 22.61
CA ARG A 208 34.77 0.26 21.42
C ARG A 208 34.75 1.10 20.14
N ALA A 209 33.75 1.95 19.98
CA ALA A 209 33.51 2.76 18.80
C ALA A 209 33.09 4.21 19.18
N PRO A 210 33.99 5.00 19.79
CA PRO A 210 33.65 6.32 20.33
C PRO A 210 33.15 7.31 19.28
N GLN A 211 33.71 7.28 18.06
CA GLN A 211 33.27 8.15 16.97
C GLN A 211 31.85 7.82 16.53
N ALA A 212 31.53 6.53 16.40
CA ALA A 212 30.20 6.06 16.00
C ALA A 212 29.16 6.36 17.09
N ALA A 213 29.51 6.19 18.37
CA ALA A 213 28.66 6.57 19.50
C ALA A 213 28.33 8.07 19.49
N ALA A 214 29.33 8.93 19.27
CA ALA A 214 29.16 10.37 19.21
C ALA A 214 28.29 10.80 18.02
N ALA A 215 28.49 10.20 16.85
CA ALA A 215 27.69 10.47 15.67
C ALA A 215 26.22 10.03 15.86
N LEU A 216 25.97 8.84 16.38
CA LEU A 216 24.63 8.35 16.68
C LEU A 216 23.89 9.28 17.65
N ARG A 217 24.56 9.68 18.74
CA ARG A 217 24.01 10.63 19.71
C ARG A 217 23.70 11.97 19.06
N HIS A 218 24.58 12.49 18.21
CA HIS A 218 24.35 13.74 17.48
C HIS A 218 23.08 13.69 16.61
N HIS A 219 22.91 12.63 15.81
CA HIS A 219 21.75 12.48 14.95
C HIS A 219 20.44 12.33 15.72
N LEU A 220 20.41 11.49 16.76
CA LEU A 220 19.21 11.27 17.58
C LEU A 220 18.85 12.49 18.45
N THR A 221 19.84 13.24 18.93
CA THR A 221 19.59 14.51 19.64
C THR A 221 18.89 15.52 18.73
N ARG A 222 19.34 15.62 17.46
CA ARG A 222 18.71 16.51 16.47
C ARG A 222 17.31 16.05 16.10
N TYR A 223 17.09 14.74 16.00
CA TYR A 223 15.78 14.18 15.75
C TYR A 223 14.81 14.46 16.91
N SER A 224 15.23 14.19 18.15
CA SER A 224 14.44 14.50 19.36
C SER A 224 14.07 15.97 19.47
N ALA A 225 14.96 16.89 19.09
CA ALA A 225 14.67 18.32 19.08
C ALA A 225 13.62 18.73 18.01
N ALA A 226 13.47 17.95 16.95
CA ALA A 226 12.57 18.24 15.82
C ALA A 226 11.23 17.49 15.91
N THR A 227 11.16 16.40 16.68
CA THR A 227 10.00 15.49 16.72
C THR A 227 9.42 15.42 18.13
N ALA A 228 8.20 15.94 18.31
CA ALA A 228 7.51 15.90 19.58
C ALA A 228 7.15 14.46 19.98
N GLY A 229 7.38 14.10 21.25
CA GLY A 229 7.06 12.77 21.79
C GLY A 229 8.14 11.71 21.60
N PHE A 230 9.26 12.03 20.93
CA PHE A 230 10.40 11.13 20.82
C PHE A 230 11.37 11.27 22.00
N VAL A 231 11.62 10.16 22.69
CA VAL A 231 12.55 10.02 23.82
C VAL A 231 13.64 9.01 23.46
N VAL A 232 14.89 9.32 23.81
CA VAL A 232 16.02 8.40 23.68
C VAL A 232 16.78 8.31 24.99
N ASP A 233 17.09 7.09 25.42
CA ASP A 233 17.88 6.78 26.61
C ASP A 233 19.16 6.01 26.23
N TYR A 234 20.23 6.25 26.99
CA TYR A 234 21.56 5.69 26.78
C TYR A 234 22.05 5.02 28.08
N GLY A 235 21.59 3.79 28.32
CA GLY A 235 21.89 2.99 29.53
C GLY A 235 23.09 2.06 29.44
#